data_AF-A0A7S3TTB6-F1
#
_entry.id   AF-A0A7S3TTB6-F1
#
_cell.length_a   1.000
_cell.length_b   1.000
_cell.length_c   1.000
_cell.angle_alpha   90.00
_cell.angle_beta   90.00
_cell.angle_gamma   90.00
#
_symmetry.space_group_name_H-M   'P 1'
#
loop_
_entity.id
_entity.type
_entity.pdbx_description
1 polymer ?
#
loop_
_entity_poly.entity_id
_entity_poly.type
_entity_poly.pdbx_seq_one_letter_code
_entity_poly.pdbx_strand_id
1 'polypeptide(L)'
;VPPVEKKDARGSSLFCLMAVLPGSPEEQLSGLAKSKGASIYACDANMIANSLAAPMKQWGSGDTTLVNTESFLDVWRQVKTDGRYKNYDWTVKVDPDSVFMPDRLKYHLEHLLAPKNMPIYIKNTAKEFGFLGAIEVFSKEAMDVYFGKDTIDDNDQHCFKET
;
A
#
# COMPACT_ATOMS: atom_id res chain seq x y z
N VAL A 1 -12.80 5.56 -12.08
CA VAL A 1 -12.42 6.90 -12.61
C VAL A 1 -12.31 6.86 -14.14
N PRO A 2 -12.87 7.82 -14.90
CA PRO A 2 -12.72 7.85 -16.36
C PRO A 2 -11.26 8.11 -16.79
N PRO A 3 -10.77 7.44 -17.85
CA PRO A 3 -9.43 7.70 -18.38
C PRO A 3 -9.32 9.12 -18.97
N VAL A 4 -8.12 9.69 -18.93
CA VAL A 4 -7.80 10.99 -19.53
C VAL A 4 -6.81 10.86 -20.68
N GLU A 5 -6.58 11.95 -21.42
CA GLU A 5 -5.53 12.01 -22.43
C GLU A 5 -4.15 11.74 -21.84
N LYS A 6 -3.26 11.11 -22.61
CA LYS A 6 -1.93 10.67 -22.13
C LYS A 6 -1.08 11.79 -21.51
N LYS A 7 -1.22 13.03 -22.00
CA LYS A 7 -0.50 14.20 -21.46
C LYS A 7 -0.97 14.59 -20.04
N ASP A 8 -2.22 14.30 -19.72
CA ASP A 8 -2.90 14.62 -18.46
C ASP A 8 -2.90 13.42 -17.50
N ALA A 9 -2.53 12.24 -17.99
CA ALA A 9 -2.41 11.01 -17.22
C ALA A 9 -1.17 11.00 -16.31
N ARG A 10 -1.33 10.41 -15.12
CA ARG A 10 -0.27 10.12 -14.15
C ARG A 10 0.74 9.13 -14.74
N GLY A 11 1.99 9.23 -14.28
CA GLY A 11 3.00 8.22 -14.58
C GLY A 11 2.78 6.92 -13.81
N SER A 12 3.78 6.05 -13.90
CA SER A 12 3.80 4.71 -13.32
C SER A 12 4.97 4.50 -12.34
N SER A 13 5.63 5.56 -11.88
CA SER A 13 6.71 5.43 -10.91
C SER A 13 6.20 4.92 -9.55
N LEU A 14 6.90 3.94 -8.97
CA LEU A 14 6.45 3.19 -7.81
C LEU A 14 7.38 3.40 -6.61
N PHE A 15 6.79 3.82 -5.49
CA PHE A 15 7.37 3.69 -4.16
C PHE A 15 6.75 2.49 -3.45
N CYS A 16 7.53 1.45 -3.20
CA CYS A 16 7.03 0.20 -2.65
C CYS A 16 7.48 -0.03 -1.21
N LEU A 17 6.56 -0.33 -0.31
CA LEU A 17 6.86 -0.72 1.06
C LEU A 17 6.43 -2.16 1.35
N MET A 18 7.14 -2.77 2.28
CA MET A 18 6.76 -4.04 2.90
C MET A 18 6.74 -3.84 4.41
N ALA A 19 5.60 -4.17 5.02
CA ALA A 19 5.48 -4.24 6.46
C ALA A 19 6.08 -5.58 6.92
N VAL A 20 7.07 -5.55 7.81
CA VAL A 20 7.75 -6.75 8.30
C VAL A 20 7.71 -6.76 9.82
N LEU A 21 7.20 -7.83 10.42
CA LEU A 21 7.22 -8.06 11.85
C LEU A 21 8.64 -8.48 12.27
N PRO A 22 9.36 -7.66 13.08
CA PRO A 22 10.72 -7.98 13.49
C PRO A 22 10.80 -9.29 14.29
N GLY A 23 11.83 -10.09 14.05
CA GLY A 23 12.02 -11.39 14.70
C GLY A 23 11.07 -12.50 14.24
N SER A 24 10.33 -12.30 13.15
CA SER A 24 9.43 -13.29 12.56
C SER A 24 9.99 -13.89 11.25
N PRO A 25 9.40 -14.97 10.72
CA PRO A 25 9.78 -15.51 9.41
C PRO A 25 9.67 -14.51 8.25
N GLU A 26 8.90 -13.43 8.41
CA GLU A 26 8.76 -12.37 7.40
C GLU A 26 10.11 -11.71 7.05
N GLU A 27 11.04 -11.63 8.00
CA GLU A 27 12.39 -11.11 7.74
C GLU A 27 13.15 -11.97 6.72
N GLN A 28 12.95 -13.29 6.77
CA GLN A 28 13.59 -14.21 5.83
C GLN A 28 12.97 -14.08 4.44
N LEU A 29 11.65 -13.92 4.35
CA LEU A 29 10.94 -13.70 3.09
C LEU A 29 11.35 -12.38 2.44
N SER A 30 11.39 -11.30 3.23
CA SER A 30 11.89 -10.00 2.78
C SER A 30 13.36 -10.07 2.35
N GLY A 31 14.20 -10.75 3.13
CA GLY A 31 15.61 -10.98 2.81
C GLY A 31 15.80 -11.77 1.50
N LEU A 32 14.97 -12.78 1.25
CA LEU A 32 14.97 -13.54 0.02
C LEU A 32 14.57 -12.67 -1.18
N ALA A 33 13.50 -11.89 -1.05
CA ALA A 33 13.09 -10.94 -2.08
C ALA A 33 14.20 -9.94 -2.40
N LYS A 34 14.88 -9.41 -1.37
CA LYS A 34 16.03 -8.52 -1.51
C LYS A 34 17.19 -9.17 -2.27
N SER A 35 17.57 -10.39 -1.89
CA SER A 35 18.67 -11.13 -2.50
C SER A 35 18.46 -11.39 -4.00
N LYS A 36 17.19 -11.43 -4.43
CA LYS A 36 16.78 -11.63 -5.82
C LYS A 36 16.52 -10.33 -6.57
N GLY A 37 16.60 -9.17 -5.92
CA GLY A 37 16.16 -7.90 -6.49
C GLY A 37 14.71 -7.94 -6.97
N ALA A 38 13.84 -8.64 -6.24
CA ALA A 38 12.46 -8.93 -6.63
C ALA A 38 11.45 -8.28 -5.68
N SER A 39 10.15 -8.40 -5.98
CA SER A 39 9.06 -7.77 -5.21
C SER A 39 9.31 -6.25 -5.07
N ILE A 40 9.16 -5.68 -3.88
CA ILE A 40 9.38 -4.25 -3.63
C ILE A 40 10.77 -3.76 -4.06
N TYR A 41 11.78 -4.64 -4.06
CA TYR A 41 13.16 -4.28 -4.39
C TYR A 41 13.39 -4.03 -5.89
N ALA A 42 12.42 -4.35 -6.74
CA ALA A 42 12.40 -4.01 -8.17
C ALA A 42 11.61 -2.72 -8.48
N CYS A 43 11.06 -2.03 -7.47
CA CYS A 43 10.41 -0.73 -7.66
C CYS A 43 11.42 0.41 -7.78
N ASP A 44 10.98 1.58 -8.24
CA ASP A 44 11.83 2.77 -8.43
C ASP A 44 12.44 3.25 -7.10
N ALA A 45 11.69 3.10 -6.00
CA ALA A 45 12.23 3.11 -4.64
C ALA A 45 11.45 2.18 -3.72
N ASN A 46 12.10 1.81 -2.60
CA ASN A 46 11.49 0.94 -1.62
C ASN A 46 11.86 1.25 -0.17
N MET A 47 11.07 0.70 0.75
CA MET A 47 11.35 0.68 2.18
C MET A 47 10.83 -0.58 2.88
N ILE A 48 11.47 -0.94 3.99
CA ILE A 48 10.89 -1.84 4.98
C ILE A 48 10.30 -0.96 6.09
N ALA A 49 9.03 -1.19 6.42
CA ALA A 49 8.38 -0.63 7.60
C ALA A 49 8.29 -1.72 8.66
N ASN A 50 8.82 -1.48 9.84
CA ASN A 50 8.75 -2.47 10.91
C ASN A 50 7.35 -2.47 11.49
N SER A 51 6.62 -3.58 11.39
CA SER A 51 5.27 -3.68 11.93
C SER A 51 5.30 -4.01 13.43
N LEU A 52 4.20 -3.72 14.12
CA LEU A 52 4.01 -4.11 15.52
C LEU A 52 3.28 -5.45 15.60
N ALA A 53 3.56 -6.23 16.64
CA ALA A 53 2.80 -7.44 16.92
C ALA A 53 1.35 -7.07 17.22
N ALA A 54 0.41 -7.58 16.41
CA ALA A 54 -1.01 -7.32 16.62
C ALA A 54 -1.56 -8.17 17.78
N PRO A 55 -2.29 -7.58 18.74
CA PRO A 55 -2.93 -8.35 19.79
C PRO A 55 -4.07 -9.20 19.20
N MET A 56 -4.20 -10.43 19.71
CA MET A 56 -5.38 -11.24 19.47
C MET A 56 -6.56 -10.69 20.29
N LYS A 57 -7.68 -10.40 19.64
CA LYS A 57 -8.92 -10.00 20.32
C LYS A 57 -9.97 -11.06 20.12
N GLN A 58 -10.52 -11.56 21.22
CA GLN A 58 -11.69 -12.41 21.19
C GLN A 58 -12.94 -11.53 21.03
N TRP A 59 -13.71 -11.78 19.98
CA TRP A 59 -15.02 -11.17 19.79
C TRP A 59 -16.07 -11.87 20.66
N GLY A 60 -17.15 -11.16 20.98
CA GLY A 60 -18.26 -11.71 21.77
C GLY A 60 -18.96 -12.93 21.14
N SER A 61 -18.67 -13.25 19.88
CA SER A 61 -19.10 -14.48 19.18
C SER A 61 -18.29 -15.73 19.54
N GLY A 62 -17.16 -15.58 20.24
CA GLY A 62 -16.21 -16.66 20.53
C GLY A 62 -15.05 -16.76 19.55
N ASP A 63 -15.12 -16.08 18.40
CA ASP A 63 -14.04 -16.01 17.42
C ASP A 63 -12.89 -15.13 17.91
N THR A 64 -11.65 -15.55 17.66
CA THR A 64 -10.46 -14.73 17.93
C THR A 64 -9.95 -14.16 16.62
N THR A 65 -9.90 -12.83 16.51
CA THR A 65 -9.40 -12.13 15.33
C THR A 65 -8.22 -11.26 15.71
N LEU A 66 -7.24 -11.15 14.81
CA LEU A 66 -6.14 -10.20 14.98
C LEU A 66 -6.67 -8.79 14.80
N VAL A 67 -6.39 -7.90 15.76
CA VAL A 67 -6.67 -6.47 15.62
C VAL A 67 -5.41 -5.81 15.09
N ASN A 68 -5.29 -5.79 13.77
CA ASN A 68 -4.10 -5.27 13.06
C ASN A 68 -4.04 -3.74 13.00
N THR A 69 -5.05 -3.06 13.54
CA THR A 69 -5.27 -1.62 13.44
C THR A 69 -4.06 -0.80 13.86
N GLU A 70 -3.53 -1.01 15.07
CA GLU A 70 -2.40 -0.23 15.57
C GLU A 70 -1.10 -0.50 14.78
N SER A 71 -0.90 -1.75 14.34
CA SER A 71 0.25 -2.14 13.53
C SER A 71 0.23 -1.49 12.15
N PHE A 72 -0.95 -1.44 11.52
CA PHE A 72 -1.16 -0.81 10.22
C PHE A 72 -0.96 0.72 10.31
N LEU A 73 -1.54 1.36 11.32
CA LEU A 73 -1.37 2.79 11.57
C LEU A 73 0.11 3.15 11.78
N ASP A 74 0.87 2.33 12.50
CA ASP A 74 2.29 2.57 12.72
C ASP A 74 3.11 2.49 11.43
N VAL A 75 2.87 1.45 10.60
CA VAL A 75 3.50 1.31 9.28
C VAL A 75 3.27 2.55 8.42
N TRP A 76 2.05 3.07 8.37
CA TRP A 76 1.78 4.26 7.56
C TRP A 76 2.33 5.56 8.17
N ARG A 77 2.45 5.67 9.49
CA ARG A 77 3.18 6.79 10.12
C ARG A 77 4.66 6.78 9.74
N GLN A 78 5.28 5.61 9.62
CA GLN A 78 6.66 5.49 9.14
C GLN A 78 6.76 5.99 7.69
N VAL A 79 5.82 5.61 6.81
CA VAL A 79 5.75 6.12 5.42
C VAL A 79 5.58 7.64 5.38
N LYS A 80 4.70 8.21 6.21
CA LYS A 80 4.51 9.66 6.33
C LYS A 80 5.79 10.38 6.74
N THR A 81 6.51 9.81 7.70
CA THR A 81 7.75 10.36 8.26
C THR A 81 8.90 10.28 7.24
N ASP A 82 9.02 9.16 6.54
CA ASP A 82 10.01 8.96 5.47
C ASP A 82 9.77 9.93 4.29
N GLY A 83 8.51 10.12 3.90
CA GLY A 83 8.10 11.15 2.95
C GLY A 83 8.49 10.90 1.49
N ARG A 84 9.26 9.84 1.17
CA ARG A 84 9.68 9.55 -0.22
C ARG A 84 8.50 9.32 -1.15
N TYR A 85 7.35 8.87 -0.64
CA TYR A 85 6.12 8.68 -1.41
C TYR A 85 5.75 9.90 -2.27
N LYS A 86 6.10 11.12 -1.83
CA LYS A 86 5.82 12.39 -2.52
C LYS A 86 6.53 12.54 -3.87
N ASN A 87 7.60 11.78 -4.08
CA ASN A 87 8.45 11.81 -5.27
C ASN A 87 8.04 10.77 -6.33
N TYR A 88 7.02 9.96 -6.06
CA TYR A 88 6.57 8.88 -6.95
C TYR A 88 5.09 9.05 -7.27
N ASP A 89 4.65 8.46 -8.38
CA ASP A 89 3.27 8.52 -8.83
C ASP A 89 2.34 7.68 -7.93
N TRP A 90 2.85 6.53 -7.48
CA TRP A 90 2.11 5.53 -6.73
C TRP A 90 2.89 5.01 -5.52
N THR A 91 2.17 4.77 -4.44
CA THR A 91 2.64 4.05 -3.24
C THR A 91 2.02 2.67 -3.22
N VAL A 92 2.85 1.64 -3.02
CA VAL A 92 2.42 0.24 -3.06
C VAL A 92 2.86 -0.45 -1.77
N LYS A 93 1.91 -0.96 -0.98
CA LYS A 93 2.19 -1.85 0.14
C LYS A 93 2.05 -3.29 -0.31
N VAL A 94 3.02 -4.14 0.03
CA VAL A 94 3.11 -5.54 -0.39
C VAL A 94 3.43 -6.41 0.83
N ASP A 95 2.69 -7.50 1.04
CA ASP A 95 2.98 -8.43 2.14
C ASP A 95 4.23 -9.28 1.86
N PRO A 96 5.03 -9.64 2.88
CA PRO A 96 6.25 -10.44 2.72
C PRO A 96 6.04 -11.82 2.09
N ASP A 97 4.88 -12.43 2.29
CA ASP A 97 4.52 -13.76 1.78
C ASP A 97 3.85 -13.73 0.39
N SER A 98 3.78 -12.55 -0.24
CA SER A 98 3.19 -12.37 -1.57
C SER A 98 4.24 -12.33 -2.68
N VAL A 99 3.86 -12.80 -3.87
CA VAL A 99 4.66 -12.63 -5.09
C VAL A 99 4.17 -11.39 -5.82
N PHE A 100 5.03 -10.37 -5.88
CA PHE A 100 4.75 -9.10 -6.55
C PHE A 100 5.69 -8.86 -7.73
N MET A 101 5.13 -8.37 -8.83
CA MET A 101 5.82 -8.07 -10.09
C MET A 101 5.61 -6.59 -10.46
N PRO A 102 6.54 -5.69 -10.08
CA PRO A 102 6.39 -4.25 -10.31
C PRO A 102 6.11 -3.88 -11.77
N ASP A 103 6.80 -4.50 -12.73
CA ASP A 103 6.63 -4.21 -14.17
C ASP A 103 5.21 -4.53 -14.66
N ARG A 104 4.60 -5.60 -14.14
CA ARG A 104 3.21 -5.94 -14.46
C ARG A 104 2.25 -4.87 -13.92
N LEU A 105 2.49 -4.37 -12.72
CA LEU A 105 1.70 -3.27 -12.18
C LEU A 105 1.89 -2.00 -13.01
N LYS A 106 3.13 -1.62 -13.34
CA LYS A 106 3.43 -0.45 -14.20
C LYS A 106 2.69 -0.52 -15.52
N TYR A 107 2.71 -1.68 -16.18
CA TYR A 107 1.94 -1.92 -17.41
C TYR A 107 0.46 -1.61 -17.21
N HIS A 108 -0.19 -2.10 -16.14
CA HIS A 108 -1.59 -1.81 -15.89
C HIS A 108 -1.85 -0.33 -15.60
N LEU A 109 -0.99 0.34 -14.83
CA LEU A 109 -1.14 1.76 -14.48
C LEU A 109 -0.98 2.68 -15.69
N GLU A 110 -0.08 2.34 -16.61
CA GLU A 110 0.11 3.09 -17.87
C GLU A 110 -1.13 3.03 -18.78
N HIS A 111 -1.87 1.92 -18.75
CA HIS A 111 -3.10 1.73 -19.52
C HIS A 111 -4.35 2.25 -18.80
N LEU A 112 -4.28 2.46 -17.48
CA LEU A 112 -5.37 3.04 -16.70
C LEU A 112 -5.64 4.51 -17.08
N LEU A 113 -4.60 5.23 -17.54
CA LEU A 113 -4.67 6.64 -17.91
C LEU A 113 -5.33 7.49 -16.81
N ALA A 114 -4.93 7.23 -15.56
CA ALA A 114 -5.48 7.89 -14.38
C ALA A 114 -5.10 9.38 -14.33
N PRO A 115 -6.01 10.30 -13.96
CA PRO A 115 -5.69 11.72 -13.83
C PRO A 115 -4.66 12.02 -12.72
N LYS A 116 -3.76 12.97 -12.95
CA LYS A 116 -2.71 13.38 -11.99
C LYS A 116 -3.25 13.95 -10.67
N ASN A 117 -4.28 14.78 -10.70
CA ASN A 117 -4.71 15.55 -9.53
C ASN A 117 -5.94 14.94 -8.84
N MET A 118 -6.02 13.61 -8.76
CA MET A 118 -7.16 12.91 -8.16
C MET A 118 -6.68 11.85 -7.16
N PRO A 119 -7.26 11.79 -5.95
CA PRO A 119 -7.00 10.73 -5.00
C PRO A 119 -7.65 9.43 -5.47
N ILE A 120 -6.80 8.47 -5.83
CA ILE A 120 -7.14 7.19 -6.44
C ILE A 120 -6.50 6.05 -5.64
N TYR A 121 -7.25 4.96 -5.49
CA TYR A 121 -6.73 3.65 -5.10
C TYR A 121 -7.19 2.56 -6.07
N ILE A 122 -6.43 1.47 -6.18
CA ILE A 122 -6.76 0.35 -7.06
C ILE A 122 -7.40 -0.78 -6.26
N LYS A 123 -8.60 -1.19 -6.68
CA LYS A 123 -9.29 -2.35 -6.10
C LYS A 123 -8.65 -3.64 -6.60
N ASN A 124 -8.40 -4.58 -5.69
CA ASN A 124 -7.89 -5.92 -6.02
C ASN A 124 -8.92 -7.04 -5.79
N THR A 125 -10.10 -6.70 -5.26
CA THR A 125 -11.22 -7.61 -5.04
C THR A 125 -12.55 -6.88 -5.25
N ALA A 126 -13.61 -7.63 -5.53
CA ALA A 126 -14.98 -7.11 -5.53
C ALA A 126 -15.65 -7.16 -4.15
N LYS A 127 -14.96 -7.71 -3.14
CA LYS A 127 -15.47 -7.86 -1.77
C LYS A 127 -15.15 -6.63 -0.92
N GLU A 128 -15.99 -6.41 0.09
CA GLU A 128 -15.79 -5.40 1.12
C GLU A 128 -15.46 -4.04 0.51
N PHE A 129 -14.36 -3.41 0.94
CA PHE A 129 -13.91 -2.10 0.49
C PHE A 129 -12.98 -2.16 -0.73
N GLY A 130 -12.92 -3.32 -1.41
CA GLY A 130 -12.10 -3.50 -2.61
C GLY A 130 -10.64 -3.88 -2.35
N PHE A 131 -10.30 -4.22 -1.10
CA PHE A 131 -8.94 -4.62 -0.70
C PHE A 131 -8.87 -6.02 -0.07
N LEU A 132 -7.92 -6.80 -0.55
CA LEU A 132 -7.30 -7.92 0.15
C LEU A 132 -5.85 -7.52 0.49
N GLY A 133 -5.45 -7.72 1.74
CA GLY A 133 -4.24 -7.11 2.32
C GLY A 133 -2.91 -7.40 1.62
N ALA A 134 -2.83 -8.45 0.78
CA ALA A 134 -1.61 -8.86 0.09
C ALA A 134 -0.95 -7.73 -0.72
N ILE A 135 -1.77 -6.84 -1.31
CA ILE A 135 -1.28 -5.67 -2.04
C ILE A 135 -2.27 -4.50 -1.95
N GLU A 136 -1.74 -3.30 -1.69
CA GLU A 136 -2.53 -2.07 -1.64
C GLU A 136 -1.82 -1.00 -2.49
N VAL A 137 -2.55 -0.34 -3.40
CA VAL A 137 -1.97 0.58 -4.38
C VAL A 137 -2.71 1.92 -4.32
N PHE A 138 -1.97 2.97 -3.99
CA PHE A 138 -2.49 4.32 -3.78
C PHE A 138 -1.75 5.32 -4.65
N SER A 139 -2.48 6.24 -5.26
CA SER A 139 -1.89 7.44 -5.85
C SER A 139 -1.25 8.32 -4.77
N LYS A 140 -0.29 9.16 -5.16
CA LYS A 140 0.27 10.20 -4.28
C LYS A 140 -0.81 11.06 -3.61
N GLU A 141 -1.83 11.48 -4.34
CA GLU A 141 -2.91 12.34 -3.85
C GLU A 141 -3.80 11.60 -2.85
N ALA A 142 -3.98 10.28 -3.02
CA ALA A 142 -4.61 9.46 -1.99
C ALA A 142 -3.74 9.44 -0.72
N MET A 143 -2.42 9.28 -0.84
CA MET A 143 -1.55 9.37 0.33
C MET A 143 -1.58 10.75 1.00
N ASP A 144 -1.62 11.84 0.23
CA ASP A 144 -1.73 13.20 0.78
C ASP A 144 -3.05 13.42 1.52
N VAL A 145 -4.17 12.92 0.98
CA VAL A 145 -5.47 12.94 1.65
C VAL A 145 -5.46 12.09 2.93
N TYR A 146 -4.85 10.90 2.88
CA TYR A 146 -4.74 10.02 4.06
C TYR A 146 -3.94 10.69 5.19
N PHE A 147 -2.79 11.30 4.85
CA PHE A 147 -1.89 11.90 5.82
C PHE A 147 -2.24 13.32 6.24
N GLY A 148 -3.08 14.03 5.46
CA GLY A 148 -3.53 15.38 5.75
C GLY A 148 -4.62 15.47 6.83
N LYS A 149 -5.15 14.33 7.30
CA LYS A 149 -6.10 14.28 8.42
C LYS A 149 -5.37 14.41 9.75
N ASP A 150 -5.89 15.26 10.64
CA ASP A 150 -5.37 15.50 11.99
C ASP A 150 -5.42 14.23 12.87
N THR A 151 -6.30 13.29 12.53
CA THR A 151 -6.36 11.94 13.07
C THR A 151 -6.38 10.94 11.91
N ILE A 152 -5.47 9.97 11.91
CA ILE A 152 -5.56 8.82 11.03
C ILE A 152 -6.62 7.88 11.64
N ASP A 153 -7.82 7.85 11.07
CA ASP A 153 -8.93 6.96 11.46
C ASP A 153 -9.07 5.83 10.45
N ASP A 154 -9.16 4.60 10.95
CA ASP A 154 -9.21 3.35 10.17
C ASP A 154 -10.49 3.19 9.35
N ASN A 155 -11.55 3.94 9.67
CA ASN A 155 -12.80 3.94 8.90
C ASN A 155 -12.83 4.97 7.77
N ASP A 156 -11.76 5.76 7.63
CA ASP A 156 -11.80 7.00 6.89
C ASP A 156 -11.31 6.88 5.43
N GLN A 157 -11.66 5.74 4.80
CA GLN A 157 -11.44 5.45 3.38
C GLN A 157 -12.49 6.14 2.46
N HIS A 158 -13.46 6.86 3.05
CA HIS A 158 -14.50 7.62 2.35
C HIS A 158 -13.96 8.81 1.51
N CYS A 159 -12.65 9.10 1.58
CA CYS A 159 -12.03 10.19 0.82
C CYS A 159 -11.35 9.76 -0.48
N PHE A 160 -11.24 8.46 -0.78
CA PHE A 160 -10.59 8.01 -2.02
C PHE A 160 -11.62 7.69 -3.09
N LYS A 161 -11.42 8.25 -4.29
CA LYS A 161 -12.29 7.94 -5.42
C LYS A 161 -11.91 6.56 -5.97
N GLU A 162 -12.92 5.71 -6.07
CA GLU A 162 -12.78 4.33 -6.53
C GLU A 162 -12.50 4.28 -8.04
N THR A 163 -11.62 3.34 -8.42
CA THR A 163 -11.36 3.01 -9.83
C THR A 163 -11.89 1.64 -10.16
#